data_AF-A0A9W8THT0-F1
#
_entry.id   AF-A0A9W8THT0-F1
#
_cell.length_a   1.000
_cell.length_b   1.000
_cell.length_c   1.000
_cell.angle_alpha   90.00
_cell.angle_beta   90.00
_cell.angle_gamma   90.00
#
_symmetry.space_group_name_H-M   'P 1'
#
loop_
_entity.id
_entity.type
_entity.pdbx_description
1 polymer ?
#
loop_
_entity_poly.entity_id
_entity_poly.type
_entity_poly.pdbx_seq_one_letter_code
_entity_poly.pdbx_strand_id
1 'polypeptide(L)' 'MSKPTRIAELSARIASNTTEIDNFLAAQSLPTPSFDLDAPLSLFHPSTDRRILAARDAVIQDTLELRDLMLGPRE' A
#
# COMPACT_ATOMS: atom_id res chain seq x y z
N MET A 1 -6.06 23.55 -15.25
CA MET A 1 -5.27 22.30 -15.15
C MET A 1 -6.24 21.14 -15.29
N SER A 2 -5.93 20.12 -16.09
CA SER A 2 -6.80 18.95 -16.22
C SER A 2 -6.80 18.15 -14.92
N LYS A 3 -7.96 17.66 -14.49
CA LYS A 3 -8.04 16.77 -13.31
C LYS A 3 -7.33 15.45 -13.66
N PRO A 4 -6.47 14.91 -12.78
CA PRO A 4 -5.86 13.61 -13.01
C PRO A 4 -6.93 12.53 -13.20
N THR A 5 -6.63 11.54 -14.05
CA THR A 5 -7.52 10.38 -14.23
C THR A 5 -7.53 9.55 -12.95
N ARG A 6 -8.58 8.75 -12.74
CA ARG A 6 -8.65 7.88 -11.55
C ARG A 6 -7.44 6.94 -11.45
N ILE A 7 -6.97 6.42 -12.59
CA ILE A 7 -5.76 5.58 -12.68
C ILE A 7 -4.53 6.36 -12.18
N ALA A 8 -4.34 7.61 -12.62
CA ALA A 8 -3.22 8.43 -12.18
C ALA A 8 -3.31 8.80 -10.68
N GLU A 9 -4.52 9.08 -10.17
CA GLU A 9 -4.78 9.35 -8.76
C GLU A 9 -4.43 8.12 -7.89
N LEU A 10 -4.85 6.93 -8.29
CA LEU A 10 -4.57 5.67 -7.58
C LEU A 10 -3.07 5.39 -7.54
N SER A 11 -2.36 5.50 -8.67
CA SER A 11 -0.91 5.31 -8.71
C SER A 11 -0.15 6.26 -7.79
N ALA A 12 -0.54 7.54 -7.75
CA ALA A 12 0.06 8.51 -6.85
C ALA A 12 -0.20 8.19 -5.37
N ARG A 13 -1.42 7.76 -5.03
CA ARG A 13 -1.77 7.37 -3.66
C ARG A 13 -1.06 6.09 -3.22
N ILE A 14 -0.95 5.09 -4.08
CA ILE A 14 -0.18 3.87 -3.82
C ILE A 14 1.27 4.25 -3.51
N ALA A 15 1.94 5.00 -4.39
CA ALA A 15 3.33 5.39 -4.20
C ALA A 15 3.55 6.19 -2.90
N SER A 16 2.66 7.14 -2.60
CA SER A 16 2.72 7.94 -1.38
C SER A 16 2.61 7.06 -0.14
N ASN A 17 1.58 6.20 -0.07
CA ASN A 17 1.34 5.37 1.11
C ASN A 17 2.41 4.28 1.28
N THR A 18 2.91 3.67 0.19
CA THR A 18 4.01 2.70 0.28
C THR A 18 5.29 3.35 0.78
N THR A 19 5.55 4.60 0.38
CA THR A 19 6.71 5.36 0.89
C THR A 19 6.58 5.64 2.39
N GLU A 20 5.38 5.98 2.88
CA GLU A 20 5.16 6.16 4.32
C GLU A 20 5.40 4.87 5.11
N ILE A 21 4.91 3.73 4.60
CA ILE A 21 5.11 2.42 5.22
C ILE A 21 6.59 2.04 5.24
N ASP A 22 7.29 2.18 4.12
CA ASP A 22 8.71 1.81 3.99
C ASP A 22 9.58 2.66 4.94
N ASN A 23 9.34 3.97 4.99
CA ASN A 23 10.00 4.87 5.93
C ASN A 23 9.76 4.47 7.39
N PHE A 24 8.53 4.07 7.74
CA PHE A 24 8.22 3.62 9.09
C PHE A 24 8.98 2.33 9.45
N LEU A 25 8.97 1.34 8.56
CA LEU A 25 9.68 0.08 8.78
C LEU A 25 11.18 0.32 8.97
N ALA A 26 11.79 1.13 8.09
CA ALA A 26 13.18 1.51 8.19
C ALA A 26 13.49 2.23 9.52
N ALA A 27 12.68 3.22 9.91
CA ALA A 27 12.86 3.99 11.14
C ALA A 27 12.75 3.13 12.41
N GLN A 28 11.94 2.06 12.37
CA GLN A 28 11.79 1.12 13.47
C GLN A 28 12.76 -0.08 13.37
N SER A 29 13.64 -0.11 12.36
CA SER A 29 14.50 -1.27 12.05
C SER A 29 13.73 -2.58 11.94
N LEU A 30 12.51 -2.50 11.40
CA LEU A 30 11.65 -3.64 11.15
C LEU A 30 11.99 -4.26 9.77
N PRO A 31 11.85 -5.58 9.63
CA PRO A 31 11.95 -6.24 8.34
C PRO A 31 10.88 -5.76 7.35
N THR A 32 11.18 -5.86 6.05
CA THR A 32 10.23 -5.55 4.97
C THR A 32 9.36 -6.77 4.62
N PRO A 33 8.16 -6.57 4.05
CA PRO A 33 7.36 -7.66 3.53
C PRO A 33 8.06 -8.41 2.40
N SER A 34 8.06 -9.73 2.48
CA SER A 34 8.57 -10.62 1.43
C SER A 34 7.69 -11.88 1.35
N PHE A 35 7.75 -12.57 0.21
CA PHE A 35 7.18 -13.91 0.00
C PHE A 35 8.18 -15.04 0.29
N ASP A 36 9.39 -14.71 0.78
CA ASP A 36 10.39 -15.70 1.19
C ASP A 36 9.93 -16.51 2.41
N LEU A 37 10.42 -17.75 2.53
CA LEU A 37 10.04 -18.67 3.63
C LEU A 37 10.37 -18.11 5.02
N ASP A 38 11.43 -17.32 5.12
CA ASP A 38 11.90 -16.75 6.38
C ASP A 38 11.32 -15.34 6.65
N ALA A 39 10.42 -14.87 5.78
CA ALA A 39 9.79 -13.57 5.95
C ALA A 39 8.86 -13.55 7.17
N PRO A 40 8.75 -12.42 7.88
CA PRO A 40 7.83 -12.30 9.00
C PRO A 40 6.37 -12.55 8.58
N LEU A 41 5.68 -13.43 9.29
CA LEU A 41 4.27 -13.75 9.04
C LEU A 41 3.32 -12.57 9.32
N SER A 42 3.73 -11.64 10.18
CA SER A 42 3.00 -10.40 10.43
C SER A 42 3.98 -9.27 10.75
N LEU A 43 3.85 -8.17 10.00
CA LEU A 43 4.68 -6.97 10.15
C LEU A 43 4.01 -5.89 10.99
N PHE A 44 2.67 -5.91 11.03
CA PHE A 44 1.87 -4.86 11.64
C PHE A 44 1.05 -5.47 12.78
N HIS A 45 1.20 -4.91 13.97
CA HIS A 45 0.42 -5.28 15.14
C HIS A 45 -0.77 -4.33 15.30
N PRO A 46 -1.82 -4.72 16.03
CA PRO A 46 -2.93 -3.80 16.34
C PRO A 46 -2.49 -2.53 17.08
N SER A 47 -1.32 -2.57 17.73
CA SER A 47 -0.69 -1.43 18.41
C SER A 47 0.24 -0.61 17.51
N THR A 48 0.44 -0.98 16.24
CA THR A 48 1.17 -0.16 15.27
C THR A 48 0.48 1.18 15.11
N ASP A 49 1.25 2.22 14.78
CA ASP A 49 0.74 3.56 14.50
C ASP A 49 -0.48 3.49 13.56
N ARG A 50 -1.60 4.07 14.01
CA ARG A 50 -2.88 4.09 13.28
C ARG A 50 -2.72 4.67 11.88
N ARG A 51 -1.83 5.65 11.69
CA ARG A 51 -1.56 6.23 10.37
C ARG A 51 -0.97 5.18 9.42
N ILE A 52 -0.04 4.36 9.90
CA ILE A 52 0.60 3.31 9.10
C ILE A 52 -0.38 2.19 8.78
N LEU A 53 -1.24 1.83 9.74
CA LEU A 53 -2.34 0.89 9.49
C LEU A 53 -3.30 1.42 8.41
N ALA A 54 -3.68 2.70 8.48
CA ALA A 54 -4.52 3.33 7.47
C ALA A 54 -3.84 3.41 6.10
N ALA A 55 -2.54 3.72 6.06
CA ALA A 55 -1.76 3.73 4.82
C ALA A 55 -1.71 2.34 4.18
N ARG A 56 -1.50 1.28 4.98
CA ARG A 56 -1.54 -0.11 4.52
C ARG A 56 -2.89 -0.46 3.91
N ASP A 57 -3.98 -0.15 4.60
CA ASP A 57 -5.33 -0.45 4.11
C ASP A 57 -5.63 0.33 2.83
N ALA A 58 -5.18 1.58 2.74
CA ALA A 58 -5.30 2.38 1.52
C ALA A 58 -4.54 1.76 0.34
N VAL A 59 -3.30 1.27 0.54
CA VAL A 59 -2.54 0.57 -0.51
C VAL A 59 -3.30 -0.67 -0.99
N ILE A 60 -3.84 -1.48 -0.08
CA ILE A 60 -4.59 -2.69 -0.43
C ILE A 60 -5.84 -2.33 -1.26
N GLN A 61 -6.63 -1.36 -0.82
CA GLN A 61 -7.84 -0.96 -1.55
C GLN A 61 -7.52 -0.31 -2.90
N ASP A 62 -6.54 0.58 -2.93
CA ASP A 62 -6.17 1.29 -4.17
C ASP A 62 -5.56 0.34 -5.21
N THR A 63 -4.80 -0.68 -4.78
CA THR A 63 -4.27 -1.71 -5.68
C THR A 63 -5.37 -2.64 -6.22
N LEU A 64 -6.37 -2.98 -5.40
CA LEU A 64 -7.54 -3.72 -5.86
C LEU A 64 -8.34 -2.92 -6.88
N GLU A 65 -8.64 -1.65 -6.59
CA GLU A 65 -9.38 -0.79 -7.51
C GLU A 65 -8.61 -0.57 -8.82
N LEU A 66 -7.29 -0.33 -8.74
CA LEU A 66 -6.45 -0.18 -9.92
C LEU A 66 -6.45 -1.47 -10.75
N ARG A 67 -6.32 -2.63 -10.12
CA ARG A 67 -6.44 -3.93 -10.80
C ARG A 67 -7.78 -4.06 -11.52
N ASP A 68 -8.89 -3.78 -10.84
CA ASP A 68 -10.23 -3.91 -11.42
C ASP A 68 -10.43 -2.96 -12.62
N LEU A 69 -9.92 -1.73 -12.52
CA LEU A 69 -9.92 -0.78 -13.64
C LEU A 69 -9.07 -1.25 -14.83
N MET A 70 -7.95 -1.95 -14.58
CA MET A 70 -7.08 -2.48 -15.64
C MET A 70 -7.65 -3.71 -16.32
N LEU A 71 -8.35 -4.57 -15.58
CA LEU A 71 -9.10 -5.70 -16.14
C LEU A 71 -10.28 -5.23 -16.99
N GLY A 72 -10.94 -4.16 -16.54
CA GLY A 72 -12.12 -3.62 -17.20
C GLY A 72 -13.38 -4.42 -16.86
N PRO A 73 -14.56 -3.96 -17.31
CA PRO A 73 -15.86 -4.38 -16.77
C PRO A 73 -16.36 -5.77 -17.22
N ARG A 74 -15.55 -6.56 -17.93
CA ARG A 74 -15.97 -7.84 -18.54
C ARG A 74 -15.22 -9.06 -18.02
N GLU A 75 -14.12 -8.85 -17.31
CA GLU A 75 -13.36 -9.87 -16.57
C GLU A 75 -13.88 -9.92 -15.14
#